data_AF-A0A0M9VRL9-F1
#
_entry.id   AF-A0A0M9VRL9-F1
#
_cell.length_a   1.000
_cell.length_b   1.000
_cell.length_c   1.000
_cell.angle_alpha   90.00
_cell.angle_beta   90.00
_cell.angle_gamma   90.00
#
_symmetry.space_group_name_H-M   'P 1'
#
loop_
_entity.id
_entity.type
_entity.pdbx_description
1 polymer ?
#
loop_
_entity_poly.entity_id
_entity_poly.type
_entity_poly.pdbx_seq_one_letter_code
_entity_poly.pdbx_strand_id
1 'polypeptide(L)'
;MFSPKAPGRIGNPKMTLESEPRLNPKVLKALIALGMHKDSTLAVPVTTESLLEHRIAFERAKEAGLEALLNSFDFSLPVPGDANASVQLTRHEEFITGRDGNAIKVIIQRPADAAETPLPGVIYLHGGGMIILHTELEMTVSWAASLARLGMVAVLVDFRNALGPEGEDLRPFPRGLNDCVDATRWVHANKERLGISKLILQGDSGGANLSIATVLRASHEGWVHEIDGVFASAPYISNAYHMPDEWKLEHLPSLVECDGYIVDNKVNELSARLYDPTGENAKSPFAWPYWATEEQLKGLPPHFILADELDPLRDEGVDFARKLARAGVNVVGKVHLGAVHVGDIFLRYAVPELFLDLLGEIKTFIDRLN
;
A
#
# COMPACT_ATOMS: atom_id res chain seq x y z
N MET A 1 -3.66 -31.22 25.98
CA MET A 1 -3.00 -29.93 26.26
C MET A 1 -2.02 -29.67 25.12
N PHE A 2 -2.40 -28.86 24.13
CA PHE A 2 -1.41 -28.35 23.20
C PHE A 2 -0.88 -27.05 23.82
N SER A 3 0.40 -27.04 24.22
CA SER A 3 1.12 -25.77 24.29
C SER A 3 1.13 -25.24 22.87
N PRO A 4 0.58 -24.06 22.55
CA PRO A 4 0.79 -23.52 21.22
C PRO A 4 2.30 -23.32 21.09
N LYS A 5 2.91 -24.03 20.12
CA LYS A 5 4.20 -23.58 19.59
C LYS A 5 3.96 -22.15 19.08
N ALA A 6 4.97 -21.29 19.21
CA ALA A 6 4.89 -19.95 18.62
C ALA A 6 4.50 -20.05 17.13
N PRO A 7 3.74 -19.10 16.58
CA PRO A 7 3.29 -19.15 15.19
C PRO A 7 4.46 -19.02 14.21
N GLY A 8 4.22 -19.39 12.95
CA GLY A 8 5.12 -19.11 11.84
C GLY A 8 6.55 -19.56 12.08
N ARG A 9 7.47 -18.69 11.66
CA ARG A 9 8.92 -18.88 11.77
C ARG A 9 9.48 -18.72 13.18
N ILE A 10 8.73 -18.13 14.11
CA ILE A 10 9.12 -18.10 15.53
C ILE A 10 9.09 -19.52 16.12
N GLY A 11 8.05 -20.31 15.83
CA GLY A 11 7.96 -21.69 16.33
C GLY A 11 8.65 -22.73 15.45
N ASN A 12 8.84 -22.43 14.16
CA ASN A 12 9.58 -23.27 13.23
C ASN A 12 10.29 -22.40 12.18
N PRO A 13 11.59 -22.08 12.35
CA PRO A 13 12.34 -21.23 11.42
C PRO A 13 12.38 -21.71 9.96
N LYS A 14 11.99 -22.96 9.69
CA LYS A 14 11.87 -23.54 8.34
C LYS A 14 10.45 -23.51 7.80
N MET A 15 9.50 -22.86 8.48
CA MET A 15 8.12 -22.78 8.04
C MET A 15 8.03 -21.91 6.78
N THR A 16 7.41 -22.48 5.74
CA THR A 16 7.05 -21.80 4.50
C THR A 16 5.52 -21.60 4.44
N LEU A 17 5.04 -20.79 3.51
CA LEU A 17 3.60 -20.66 3.22
C LEU A 17 2.95 -22.00 2.88
N GLU A 18 3.67 -22.92 2.21
CA GLU A 18 3.19 -24.30 1.94
C GLU A 18 2.87 -25.10 3.21
N SER A 19 3.60 -24.85 4.29
CA SER A 19 3.45 -25.56 5.57
C SER A 19 2.71 -24.75 6.65
N GLU A 20 2.27 -23.53 6.33
CA GLU A 20 1.65 -22.60 7.27
C GLU A 20 0.16 -22.97 7.48
N PRO A 21 -0.22 -23.50 8.66
CA PRO A 21 -1.58 -23.99 8.90
C PRO A 21 -2.65 -22.89 8.91
N ARG A 22 -2.26 -21.61 9.06
CA ARG A 22 -3.19 -20.48 9.06
C ARG A 22 -3.55 -20.00 7.65
N LEU A 23 -2.75 -20.35 6.65
CA LEU A 23 -2.93 -19.87 5.28
C LEU A 23 -4.24 -20.38 4.69
N ASN A 24 -5.01 -19.47 4.08
CA ASN A 24 -6.23 -19.85 3.38
C ASN A 24 -5.88 -20.87 2.28
N PRO A 25 -6.51 -22.07 2.24
CA PRO A 25 -6.16 -23.10 1.27
C PRO A 25 -6.29 -22.68 -0.19
N LYS A 26 -7.19 -21.74 -0.53
CA LYS A 26 -7.30 -21.19 -1.88
C LYS A 26 -6.14 -20.24 -2.20
N VAL A 27 -5.73 -19.41 -1.23
CA VAL A 27 -4.52 -18.57 -1.34
C VAL A 27 -3.31 -19.46 -1.55
N LEU A 28 -3.13 -20.51 -0.74
CA LEU A 28 -2.04 -21.47 -0.91
C LEU A 28 -2.04 -22.09 -2.32
N LYS A 29 -3.18 -22.57 -2.80
CA LYS A 29 -3.30 -23.14 -4.14
C LYS A 29 -2.87 -22.14 -5.22
N ALA A 30 -3.26 -20.88 -5.08
CA ALA A 30 -2.87 -19.82 -6.01
C ALA A 30 -1.35 -19.56 -5.97
N LEU A 31 -0.78 -19.45 -4.77
CA LEU A 31 0.66 -19.27 -4.58
C LEU A 31 1.47 -20.47 -5.10
N ILE A 32 0.94 -21.70 -5.02
CA ILE A 32 1.55 -22.88 -5.63
C ILE A 32 1.62 -22.72 -7.15
N ALA A 33 0.52 -22.31 -7.78
CA ALA A 33 0.46 -22.10 -9.22
C ALA A 33 1.44 -21.01 -9.71
N LEU A 34 1.71 -20.00 -8.87
CA LEU A 34 2.66 -18.92 -9.16
C LEU A 34 4.10 -19.24 -8.73
N GLY A 35 4.34 -20.38 -8.08
CA GLY A 35 5.67 -20.71 -7.53
C GLY A 35 6.08 -19.88 -6.30
N MET A 36 5.14 -19.16 -5.67
CA MET A 36 5.37 -18.24 -4.54
C MET A 36 5.06 -18.87 -3.16
N HIS A 37 4.73 -20.15 -3.10
CA HIS A 37 4.37 -20.90 -1.88
C HIS A 37 5.57 -21.32 -1.02
N LYS A 38 6.77 -21.32 -1.60
CA LYS A 38 8.03 -21.56 -0.90
C LYS A 38 8.64 -20.22 -0.53
N ASP A 39 9.50 -20.22 0.49
CA ASP A 39 10.23 -19.04 0.94
C ASP A 39 10.54 -18.10 -0.22
N SER A 40 10.12 -16.83 -0.14
CA SER A 40 10.55 -15.80 -1.09
C SER A 40 11.99 -15.38 -0.78
N THR A 41 12.86 -16.33 -0.43
CA THR A 41 14.30 -16.08 -0.35
C THR A 41 14.83 -16.10 -1.77
N LEU A 42 14.54 -15.04 -2.54
CA LEU A 42 15.53 -14.59 -3.50
C LEU A 42 16.83 -14.48 -2.69
N ALA A 43 17.87 -15.22 -3.07
CA ALA A 43 19.18 -15.00 -2.48
C ALA A 43 19.54 -13.55 -2.78
N VAL A 44 19.30 -12.64 -1.83
CA VAL A 44 19.49 -11.21 -2.02
C VAL A 44 21.00 -11.00 -2.15
N PRO A 45 21.52 -10.79 -3.38
CA PRO A 45 22.95 -10.87 -3.66
C PRO A 45 23.68 -9.58 -3.25
N VAL A 46 22.91 -8.57 -2.84
CA VAL A 46 23.38 -7.26 -2.41
C VAL A 46 22.99 -7.00 -0.96
N THR A 47 23.68 -6.05 -0.33
CA THR A 47 23.43 -5.56 1.02
C THR A 47 23.36 -4.03 0.99
N THR A 48 22.96 -3.41 2.10
CA THR A 48 22.95 -1.95 2.25
C THR A 48 24.33 -1.31 2.07
N GLU A 49 25.40 -2.08 2.26
CA GLU A 49 26.81 -1.68 2.04
C GLU A 49 27.31 -1.90 0.60
N SER A 50 26.53 -2.58 -0.25
CA SER A 50 26.89 -2.76 -1.67
C SER A 50 26.90 -1.42 -2.42
N LEU A 51 27.69 -1.34 -3.50
CA LEU A 51 27.71 -0.17 -4.38
C LEU A 51 26.28 0.23 -4.79
N LEU A 52 26.02 1.54 -4.87
CA LEU A 52 24.70 2.07 -5.17
C LEU A 52 24.15 1.51 -6.49
N GLU A 53 24.98 1.43 -7.52
CA GLU A 53 24.63 0.86 -8.83
C GLU A 53 24.17 -0.61 -8.75
N HIS A 54 24.76 -1.42 -7.88
CA HIS A 54 24.35 -2.82 -7.69
C HIS A 54 23.00 -2.92 -6.97
N ARG A 55 22.76 -2.04 -6.00
CA ARG A 55 21.46 -1.97 -5.30
C ARG A 55 20.35 -1.52 -6.26
N ILE A 56 20.62 -0.49 -7.07
CA ILE A 56 19.72 -0.02 -8.14
C ILE A 56 19.44 -1.14 -9.15
N ALA A 57 20.47 -1.84 -9.63
CA ALA A 57 20.32 -2.93 -10.60
C ALA A 57 19.47 -4.08 -10.03
N PHE A 58 19.68 -4.43 -8.75
CA PHE A 58 18.86 -5.43 -8.06
C PHE A 58 17.39 -5.02 -8.00
N GLU A 59 17.10 -3.78 -7.61
CA GLU A 59 15.72 -3.28 -7.49
C GLU A 59 15.02 -3.15 -8.85
N ARG A 60 15.74 -2.74 -9.92
CA ARG A 60 15.21 -2.76 -11.28
C ARG A 60 14.88 -4.18 -11.76
N ALA A 61 15.76 -5.15 -11.48
CA ALA A 61 15.49 -6.54 -11.83
C ALA A 61 14.28 -7.10 -11.05
N LYS A 62 14.12 -6.69 -9.79
CA LYS A 62 12.95 -7.02 -8.97
C LYS A 62 11.67 -6.42 -9.54
N GLU A 63 11.67 -5.13 -9.88
CA GLU A 63 10.55 -4.44 -10.51
C GLU A 63 10.14 -5.13 -11.81
N ALA A 64 11.08 -5.37 -12.73
CA ALA A 64 10.81 -6.06 -13.99
C ALA A 64 10.24 -7.47 -13.80
N GLY A 65 10.73 -8.22 -12.80
CA GLY A 65 10.19 -9.53 -12.46
C GLY A 65 8.76 -9.47 -11.92
N LEU A 66 8.46 -8.47 -11.07
CA LEU A 66 7.12 -8.25 -10.54
C LEU A 66 6.15 -7.80 -11.64
N GLU A 67 6.57 -6.88 -12.51
CA GLU A 67 5.77 -6.46 -13.66
C GLU A 67 5.48 -7.63 -14.62
N ALA A 68 6.47 -8.48 -14.90
CA ALA A 68 6.27 -9.67 -15.72
C ALA A 68 5.26 -10.64 -15.10
N LEU A 69 5.30 -10.83 -13.78
CA LEU A 69 4.30 -11.62 -13.06
C LEU A 69 2.91 -10.98 -13.17
N LEU A 70 2.79 -9.68 -12.91
CA LEU A 70 1.50 -8.98 -12.96
C LEU A 70 0.91 -8.98 -14.38
N ASN A 71 1.73 -8.75 -15.40
CA ASN A 71 1.30 -8.78 -16.80
C ASN A 71 0.99 -10.19 -17.32
N SER A 72 1.25 -11.24 -16.53
CA SER A 72 0.80 -12.60 -16.87
C SER A 72 -0.68 -12.83 -16.57
N PHE A 73 -1.32 -11.94 -15.79
CA PHE A 73 -2.76 -11.96 -15.54
C PHE A 73 -3.49 -11.03 -16.52
N ASP A 74 -4.67 -11.46 -16.97
CA ASP A 74 -5.55 -10.60 -17.76
C ASP A 74 -6.43 -9.76 -16.81
N PHE A 75 -6.02 -8.53 -16.53
CA PHE A 75 -6.73 -7.61 -15.65
C PHE A 75 -7.96 -6.94 -16.29
N SER A 76 -8.23 -7.24 -17.58
CA SER A 76 -9.43 -6.80 -18.29
C SER A 76 -10.65 -7.67 -18.01
N LEU A 77 -10.43 -8.90 -17.53
CA LEU A 77 -11.51 -9.82 -17.19
C LEU A 77 -12.25 -9.37 -15.92
N PRO A 78 -13.58 -9.60 -15.85
CA PRO A 78 -14.31 -9.33 -14.63
C PRO A 78 -13.89 -10.30 -13.52
N VAL A 79 -13.77 -9.79 -12.30
CA VAL A 79 -13.54 -10.63 -11.12
C VAL A 79 -14.78 -11.49 -10.86
N PRO A 80 -14.65 -12.83 -10.68
CA PRO A 80 -15.79 -13.69 -10.41
C PRO A 80 -16.58 -13.23 -9.18
N GLY A 81 -17.89 -13.03 -9.34
CA GLY A 81 -18.76 -12.57 -8.25
C GLY A 81 -18.84 -11.04 -8.09
N ASP A 82 -18.10 -10.26 -8.89
CA ASP A 82 -18.28 -8.81 -8.92
C ASP A 82 -19.62 -8.44 -9.58
N ALA A 83 -20.58 -8.05 -8.75
CA ALA A 83 -21.91 -7.64 -9.19
C ALA A 83 -21.91 -6.34 -10.02
N ASN A 84 -20.82 -5.56 -9.99
CA ASN A 84 -20.72 -4.26 -10.66
C ASN A 84 -19.87 -4.31 -11.93
N ALA A 85 -19.40 -5.49 -12.35
CA ALA A 85 -18.50 -5.66 -13.48
C ALA A 85 -19.02 -5.03 -14.80
N SER A 86 -20.34 -4.98 -14.99
CA SER A 86 -20.98 -4.42 -16.19
C SER A 86 -21.09 -2.90 -16.21
N VAL A 87 -20.82 -2.23 -15.08
CA VAL A 87 -20.88 -0.76 -14.99
C VAL A 87 -19.84 -0.17 -15.94
N GLN A 88 -20.32 0.69 -16.85
CA GLN A 88 -19.47 1.38 -17.81
C GLN A 88 -18.73 2.53 -17.13
N LEU A 89 -17.46 2.71 -17.48
CA LEU A 89 -16.59 3.72 -16.89
C LEU A 89 -16.12 4.70 -17.94
N THR A 90 -15.86 5.94 -17.53
CA THR A 90 -14.99 6.85 -18.26
C THR A 90 -13.61 6.85 -17.63
N ARG A 91 -12.60 7.04 -18.47
CA ARG A 91 -11.20 7.22 -18.07
C ARG A 91 -10.69 8.50 -18.70
N HIS A 92 -10.09 9.36 -17.88
CA HIS A 92 -9.45 10.59 -18.32
C HIS A 92 -8.06 10.68 -17.71
N GLU A 93 -7.12 11.26 -18.46
CA GLU A 93 -5.77 11.52 -17.98
C GLU A 93 -5.48 13.00 -18.12
N GLU A 94 -4.87 13.57 -17.08
CA GLU A 94 -4.36 14.93 -17.13
C GLU A 94 -3.03 15.04 -16.38
N PHE A 95 -2.24 16.03 -16.77
CA PHE A 95 -1.00 16.37 -16.08
C PHE A 95 -1.24 17.61 -15.24
N ILE A 96 -0.89 17.52 -13.96
CA ILE A 96 -0.92 18.64 -13.02
C ILE A 96 0.51 19.10 -12.73
N THR A 97 0.66 20.33 -12.25
CA THR A 97 1.98 20.90 -11.92
C THR A 97 2.25 20.71 -10.43
N GLY A 98 3.30 19.95 -10.10
CA GLY A 98 3.83 19.82 -8.75
C GLY A 98 4.60 21.07 -8.31
N ARG A 99 4.87 21.17 -7.00
CA ARG A 99 5.53 22.33 -6.38
C ARG A 99 6.92 22.64 -6.92
N ASP A 100 7.63 21.63 -7.45
CA ASP A 100 8.95 21.79 -8.04
C ASP A 100 8.88 22.14 -9.55
N GLY A 101 7.68 22.37 -10.08
CA GLY A 101 7.43 22.56 -11.52
C GLY A 101 7.40 21.25 -12.32
N ASN A 102 7.50 20.08 -11.67
CA ASN A 102 7.37 18.79 -12.33
C ASN A 102 5.93 18.52 -12.78
N ALA A 103 5.75 17.77 -13.86
CA ALA A 103 4.46 17.24 -14.25
C ALA A 103 4.14 15.98 -13.42
N ILE A 104 2.93 15.91 -12.87
CA ILE A 104 2.39 14.74 -12.18
C ILE A 104 1.20 14.26 -13.00
N LYS A 105 1.24 13.03 -13.50
CA LYS A 105 0.11 12.46 -14.22
C LYS A 105 -0.94 11.98 -13.21
N VAL A 106 -2.20 12.31 -13.47
CA VAL A 106 -3.34 11.74 -12.76
C VAL A 106 -4.24 11.01 -13.73
N ILE A 107 -4.66 9.79 -13.37
CA ILE A 107 -5.61 9.00 -14.15
C ILE A 107 -6.91 8.94 -13.35
N ILE A 108 -7.97 9.49 -13.91
CA ILE A 108 -9.28 9.63 -13.27
C ILE A 108 -10.24 8.62 -13.89
N GLN A 109 -10.86 7.79 -13.06
CA GLN A 109 -11.89 6.85 -13.47
C GLN A 109 -13.17 7.05 -12.67
N ARG A 110 -14.32 7.01 -13.35
CA ARG A 110 -15.64 7.16 -12.73
C ARG A 110 -16.72 6.43 -13.55
N PRO A 111 -17.89 6.12 -12.96
CA PRO A 111 -19.04 5.64 -13.72
C PRO A 111 -19.44 6.61 -14.84
N ALA A 112 -19.69 6.08 -16.04
CA ALA A 112 -20.08 6.86 -17.21
C ALA A 112 -21.46 7.51 -17.03
N ASP A 113 -22.41 6.77 -16.46
CA ASP A 113 -23.78 7.20 -16.21
C ASP A 113 -23.97 7.79 -14.79
N ALA A 114 -22.88 8.26 -14.17
CA ALA A 114 -22.97 8.87 -12.85
C ALA A 114 -23.99 10.02 -12.88
N ALA A 115 -24.99 9.93 -11.99
CA ALA A 115 -26.01 10.96 -11.82
C ALA A 115 -25.38 12.34 -11.57
N GLU A 116 -26.15 13.42 -11.69
CA GLU A 116 -25.69 14.78 -11.38
C GLU A 116 -25.21 14.97 -9.93
N THR A 117 -25.40 13.96 -9.07
CA THR A 117 -24.95 13.98 -7.67
C THR A 117 -23.45 13.65 -7.54
N PRO A 118 -22.66 14.46 -6.83
CA PRO A 118 -21.26 14.17 -6.58
C PRO A 118 -21.04 12.82 -5.86
N LEU A 119 -20.07 12.05 -6.34
CA LEU A 119 -19.70 10.73 -5.80
C LEU A 119 -18.55 10.85 -4.80
N PRO A 120 -18.38 9.91 -3.87
CA PRO A 120 -17.17 9.86 -3.06
C PRO A 120 -15.92 9.66 -3.92
N GLY A 121 -14.85 10.37 -3.60
CA GLY A 121 -13.56 10.35 -4.29
C GLY A 121 -12.50 9.58 -3.50
N VAL A 122 -11.74 8.76 -4.20
CA VAL A 122 -10.62 7.99 -3.68
C VAL A 122 -9.36 8.38 -4.45
N ILE A 123 -8.39 8.97 -3.77
CA ILE A 123 -7.04 9.10 -4.31
C ILE A 123 -6.31 7.80 -4.01
N TYR A 124 -5.91 7.10 -5.05
CA TYR A 124 -5.13 5.87 -4.92
C TYR A 124 -3.64 6.14 -5.10
N LEU A 125 -2.87 5.73 -4.09
CA LEU A 125 -1.42 5.73 -4.10
C LEU A 125 -0.95 4.28 -4.11
N HIS A 126 -0.23 3.87 -5.16
CA HIS A 126 0.14 2.47 -5.36
C HIS A 126 1.26 2.00 -4.41
N GLY A 127 1.32 0.70 -4.17
CA GLY A 127 2.43 0.02 -3.48
C GLY A 127 3.76 0.04 -4.23
N GLY A 128 4.69 -0.83 -3.83
CA GLY A 128 6.06 -0.85 -4.38
C GLY A 128 7.10 -0.13 -3.51
N GLY A 129 6.84 -0.02 -2.20
CA GLY A 129 7.80 0.51 -1.23
C GLY A 129 8.23 1.95 -1.48
N MET A 130 7.39 2.74 -2.17
CA MET A 130 7.66 4.12 -2.61
C MET A 130 8.84 4.25 -3.59
N ILE A 131 9.35 3.12 -4.09
CA ILE A 131 10.55 3.08 -4.91
C ILE A 131 10.32 2.50 -6.30
N ILE A 132 9.29 1.70 -6.54
CA ILE A 132 9.05 0.99 -7.82
C ILE A 132 7.54 0.89 -8.13
N LEU A 133 7.21 0.35 -9.31
CA LEU A 133 5.87 0.21 -9.91
C LEU A 133 5.25 1.53 -10.34
N HIS A 134 4.20 1.48 -11.15
CA HIS A 134 3.63 2.69 -11.73
C HIS A 134 2.11 2.56 -11.95
N THR A 135 1.45 3.70 -12.20
CA THR A 135 -0.01 3.75 -12.34
C THR A 135 -0.55 3.14 -13.64
N GLU A 136 0.30 2.90 -14.63
CA GLU A 136 -0.10 2.30 -15.92
C GLU A 136 -0.13 0.77 -15.91
N LEU A 137 0.31 0.12 -14.84
CA LEU A 137 0.15 -1.33 -14.69
C LEU A 137 -1.34 -1.69 -14.76
N GLU A 138 -1.68 -2.73 -15.54
CA GLU A 138 -3.08 -3.12 -15.73
C GLU A 138 -3.77 -3.46 -14.41
N MET A 139 -3.03 -4.05 -13.45
CA MET A 139 -3.53 -4.32 -12.10
C MET A 139 -4.00 -3.04 -11.39
N THR A 140 -3.21 -1.97 -11.49
CA THR A 140 -3.46 -0.67 -10.86
C THR A 140 -4.64 0.04 -11.52
N VAL A 141 -4.66 0.05 -12.86
CA VAL A 141 -5.78 0.60 -13.64
C VAL A 141 -7.09 -0.16 -13.35
N SER A 142 -7.01 -1.49 -13.25
CA SER A 142 -8.15 -2.38 -12.94
C SER A 142 -8.61 -2.23 -11.48
N TRP A 143 -7.71 -1.96 -10.54
CA TRP A 143 -8.05 -1.59 -9.17
C TRP A 143 -8.89 -0.32 -9.11
N ALA A 144 -8.43 0.77 -9.74
CA ALA A 144 -9.20 2.00 -9.85
C ALA A 144 -10.55 1.80 -10.54
N ALA A 145 -10.60 0.93 -11.56
CA ALA A 145 -11.84 0.60 -12.24
C ALA A 145 -12.83 -0.07 -11.30
N SER A 146 -12.35 -0.99 -10.46
CA SER A 146 -13.18 -1.69 -9.48
C SER A 146 -13.75 -0.74 -8.43
N LEU A 147 -12.94 0.22 -7.94
CA LEU A 147 -13.43 1.29 -7.07
C LEU A 147 -14.47 2.16 -7.78
N ALA A 148 -14.21 2.57 -9.02
CA ALA A 148 -15.13 3.38 -9.78
C ALA A 148 -16.48 2.68 -10.00
N ARG A 149 -16.49 1.38 -10.30
CA ARG A 149 -17.71 0.56 -10.45
C ARG A 149 -18.57 0.48 -9.20
N LEU A 150 -18.01 0.75 -8.01
CA LEU A 150 -18.77 0.86 -6.75
C LEU A 150 -19.41 2.24 -6.54
N GLY A 151 -19.38 3.12 -7.55
CA GLY A 151 -19.94 4.46 -7.46
C GLY A 151 -18.99 5.46 -6.81
N MET A 152 -17.69 5.34 -7.09
CA MET A 152 -16.66 6.28 -6.62
C MET A 152 -15.96 6.97 -7.79
N VAL A 153 -15.29 8.10 -7.55
CA VAL A 153 -14.30 8.68 -8.46
C VAL A 153 -12.92 8.23 -7.99
N ALA A 154 -12.27 7.36 -8.73
CA ALA A 154 -10.91 6.91 -8.43
C ALA A 154 -9.89 7.81 -9.16
N VAL A 155 -8.94 8.37 -8.41
CA VAL A 155 -7.86 9.21 -8.94
C VAL A 155 -6.52 8.54 -8.62
N LEU A 156 -5.91 7.93 -9.63
CA LEU A 156 -4.58 7.36 -9.54
C LEU A 156 -3.54 8.49 -9.67
N VAL A 157 -2.58 8.56 -8.74
CA VAL A 157 -1.51 9.57 -8.78
C VAL A 157 -0.19 8.91 -9.18
N ASP A 158 0.37 9.32 -10.33
CA ASP A 158 1.65 8.85 -10.84
C ASP A 158 2.79 9.66 -10.19
N PHE A 159 3.02 9.42 -8.90
CA PHE A 159 4.05 10.12 -8.14
C PHE A 159 5.46 9.63 -8.53
N ARG A 160 6.48 10.47 -8.28
CA ARG A 160 7.87 10.05 -8.46
C ARG A 160 8.25 8.97 -7.46
N ASN A 161 8.52 7.78 -7.96
CA ASN A 161 9.27 6.74 -7.24
C ASN A 161 10.69 7.19 -6.90
N ALA A 162 11.23 6.70 -5.78
CA ALA A 162 12.64 6.93 -5.44
C ALA A 162 13.62 6.29 -6.43
N LEU A 163 13.28 5.13 -6.99
CA LEU A 163 13.97 4.65 -8.19
C LEU A 163 13.44 5.44 -9.39
N GLY A 164 14.34 6.21 -10.01
CA GLY A 164 14.04 6.94 -11.23
C GLY A 164 13.90 6.03 -12.46
N PRO A 165 13.42 6.56 -13.59
CA PRO A 165 13.60 5.94 -14.90
C PRO A 165 15.06 5.52 -15.13
N GLU A 166 15.27 4.56 -16.03
CA GLU A 166 16.62 4.10 -16.34
C GLU A 166 17.48 5.25 -16.87
N GLY A 167 18.69 5.39 -16.33
CA GLY A 167 19.61 6.48 -16.67
C GLY A 167 19.39 7.78 -15.89
N GLU A 168 18.38 7.87 -15.02
CA GLU A 168 18.17 9.01 -14.13
C GLU A 168 18.72 8.77 -12.71
N ASP A 169 19.02 9.88 -12.01
CA ASP A 169 19.41 9.86 -10.60
C ASP A 169 18.26 9.37 -9.69
N LEU A 170 18.61 8.89 -8.50
CA LEU A 170 17.62 8.60 -7.47
C LEU A 170 16.79 9.85 -7.14
N ARG A 171 15.51 9.62 -6.85
CA ARG A 171 14.54 10.64 -6.46
C ARG A 171 14.09 10.41 -5.01
N PRO A 172 15.01 10.43 -4.02
CA PRO A 172 14.71 10.00 -2.66
C PRO A 172 13.61 10.84 -2.00
N PHE A 173 13.18 10.39 -0.82
CA PHE A 173 12.33 11.17 0.08
C PHE A 173 12.82 12.63 0.17
N PRO A 174 11.93 13.65 0.07
CA PRO A 174 10.46 13.57 0.06
C PRO A 174 9.80 13.71 -1.33
N ARG A 175 10.50 13.45 -2.45
CA ARG A 175 9.96 13.78 -3.80
C ARG A 175 8.60 13.15 -4.12
N GLY A 176 8.45 11.83 -3.91
CA GLY A 176 7.17 11.14 -4.12
C GLY A 176 6.06 11.61 -3.16
N LEU A 177 6.40 11.88 -1.90
CA LEU A 177 5.44 12.44 -0.93
C LEU A 177 4.96 13.84 -1.35
N ASN A 178 5.86 14.70 -1.84
CA ASN A 178 5.50 16.02 -2.33
C ASN A 178 4.50 15.93 -3.49
N ASP A 179 4.70 14.98 -4.42
CA ASP A 179 3.76 14.77 -5.53
C ASP A 179 2.38 14.29 -5.02
N CYS A 180 2.35 13.39 -4.03
CA CYS A 180 1.10 12.93 -3.41
C CYS A 180 0.35 14.07 -2.72
N VAL A 181 1.06 14.94 -2.01
CA VAL A 181 0.49 16.13 -1.37
C VAL A 181 -0.08 17.08 -2.42
N ASP A 182 0.70 17.41 -3.46
CA ASP A 182 0.28 18.35 -4.49
C ASP A 182 -0.93 17.84 -5.27
N ALA A 183 -0.95 16.53 -5.58
CA ALA A 183 -2.10 15.88 -6.19
C ALA A 183 -3.33 15.90 -5.28
N THR A 184 -3.17 15.62 -3.99
CA THR A 184 -4.28 15.64 -3.03
C THR A 184 -4.95 17.01 -2.95
N ARG A 185 -4.14 18.06 -2.81
CA ARG A 185 -4.63 19.44 -2.77
C ARG A 185 -5.26 19.86 -4.08
N TRP A 186 -4.69 19.44 -5.21
CA TRP A 186 -5.28 19.69 -6.52
C TRP A 186 -6.65 19.01 -6.68
N VAL A 187 -6.81 17.75 -6.24
CA VAL A 187 -8.11 17.05 -6.29
C VAL A 187 -9.12 17.77 -5.40
N HIS A 188 -8.73 18.16 -4.18
CA HIS A 188 -9.59 18.92 -3.28
C HIS A 188 -10.08 20.23 -3.92
N ALA A 189 -9.16 21.01 -4.51
CA ALA A 189 -9.48 22.25 -5.20
C ALA A 189 -10.37 22.07 -6.45
N ASN A 190 -10.43 20.86 -7.01
CA ASN A 190 -11.20 20.52 -8.21
C ASN A 190 -12.43 19.64 -7.93
N LYS A 191 -12.85 19.47 -6.65
CA LYS A 191 -13.95 18.57 -6.28
C LYS A 191 -15.22 18.80 -7.11
N GLU A 192 -15.62 20.05 -7.32
CA GLU A 192 -16.81 20.38 -8.12
C GLU A 192 -16.65 19.91 -9.58
N ARG A 193 -15.52 20.25 -10.23
CA ARG A 193 -15.22 19.83 -11.61
C ARG A 193 -15.17 18.30 -11.75
N LEU A 194 -14.61 17.62 -10.75
CA LEU A 194 -14.47 16.17 -10.74
C LEU A 194 -15.76 15.44 -10.32
N GLY A 195 -16.73 16.16 -9.77
CA GLY A 195 -17.96 15.60 -9.21
C GLY A 195 -17.71 14.78 -7.95
N ILE A 196 -16.85 15.27 -7.05
CA ILE A 196 -16.43 14.60 -5.81
C ILE A 196 -17.11 15.22 -4.59
N SER A 197 -17.78 14.40 -3.77
CA SER A 197 -18.42 14.82 -2.51
C SER A 197 -17.48 14.78 -1.31
N LYS A 198 -16.77 13.66 -1.13
CA LYS A 198 -15.80 13.39 -0.06
C LYS A 198 -14.49 12.91 -0.65
N LEU A 199 -13.38 13.12 0.02
CA LEU A 199 -12.06 12.77 -0.47
C LEU A 199 -11.31 11.92 0.56
N ILE A 200 -11.05 10.66 0.24
CA ILE A 200 -10.18 9.81 1.04
C ILE A 200 -8.86 9.53 0.31
N LEU A 201 -7.82 9.26 1.09
CA LEU A 201 -6.60 8.63 0.59
C LEU A 201 -6.71 7.12 0.78
N GLN A 202 -6.33 6.37 -0.25
CA GLN A 202 -6.21 4.92 -0.17
C GLN A 202 -4.89 4.47 -0.79
N GLY A 203 -4.27 3.47 -0.18
CA GLY A 203 -3.11 2.81 -0.75
C GLY A 203 -2.82 1.49 -0.05
N ASP A 204 -1.96 0.69 -0.68
CA ASP A 204 -1.44 -0.57 -0.18
C ASP A 204 0.08 -0.49 0.02
N SER A 205 0.62 -1.18 1.02
CA SER A 205 2.06 -1.29 1.22
C SER A 205 2.77 0.09 1.27
N GLY A 206 3.65 0.39 0.33
CA GLY A 206 4.28 1.71 0.22
C GLY A 206 3.31 2.86 -0.09
N GLY A 207 2.20 2.58 -0.79
CA GLY A 207 1.13 3.53 -1.04
C GLY A 207 0.30 3.83 0.21
N ALA A 208 0.16 2.85 1.10
CA ALA A 208 -0.41 3.06 2.43
C ALA A 208 0.49 3.97 3.29
N ASN A 209 1.82 3.82 3.20
CA ASN A 209 2.76 4.76 3.80
C ASN A 209 2.52 6.18 3.28
N LEU A 210 2.54 6.38 1.96
CA LEU A 210 2.32 7.70 1.36
C LEU A 210 0.95 8.29 1.71
N SER A 211 -0.08 7.46 1.84
CA SER A 211 -1.42 7.90 2.26
C SER A 211 -1.39 8.48 3.68
N ILE A 212 -0.81 7.74 4.63
CA ILE A 212 -0.70 8.19 6.02
C ILE A 212 0.25 9.40 6.13
N ALA A 213 1.39 9.37 5.45
CA ALA A 213 2.37 10.45 5.43
C ALA A 213 1.80 11.75 4.83
N THR A 214 0.95 11.66 3.81
CA THR A 214 0.25 12.80 3.22
C THR A 214 -0.68 13.45 4.23
N VAL A 215 -1.45 12.66 5.00
CA VAL A 215 -2.33 13.18 6.05
C VAL A 215 -1.55 13.78 7.22
N LEU A 216 -0.43 13.16 7.61
CA LEU A 216 0.50 13.74 8.60
C LEU A 216 1.05 15.08 8.13
N ARG A 217 1.42 15.19 6.85
CA ARG A 217 1.86 16.44 6.24
C ARG A 217 0.74 17.48 6.24
N ALA A 218 -0.48 17.07 5.90
CA ALA A 218 -1.67 17.93 5.91
C ALA A 218 -1.98 18.50 7.30
N SER A 219 -1.88 17.67 8.33
CA SER A 219 -2.03 18.11 9.72
C SER A 219 -0.95 19.10 10.12
N HIS A 220 0.31 18.77 9.82
CA HIS A 220 1.45 19.62 10.13
C HIS A 220 1.39 20.99 9.45
N GLU A 221 0.87 21.06 8.22
CA GLU A 221 0.78 22.27 7.40
C GLU A 221 -0.58 22.99 7.51
N GLY A 222 -1.54 22.46 8.29
CA GLY A 222 -2.81 23.13 8.59
C GLY A 222 -3.93 22.97 7.54
N TRP A 223 -3.82 21.99 6.64
CA TRP A 223 -4.83 21.71 5.59
C TRP A 223 -5.47 20.32 5.70
N VAL A 224 -5.35 19.63 6.85
CA VAL A 224 -5.95 18.31 7.09
C VAL A 224 -7.46 18.24 6.85
N HIS A 225 -8.17 19.36 6.95
CA HIS A 225 -9.61 19.47 6.65
C HIS A 225 -9.96 19.22 5.17
N GLU A 226 -8.96 19.17 4.28
CA GLU A 226 -9.15 18.83 2.87
C GLU A 226 -9.34 17.32 2.64
N ILE A 227 -9.06 16.48 3.66
CA ILE A 227 -9.07 15.01 3.61
C ILE A 227 -10.09 14.45 4.60
N ASP A 228 -11.06 13.71 4.10
CA ASP A 228 -12.18 13.18 4.89
C ASP A 228 -11.88 11.83 5.56
N GLY A 229 -10.86 11.09 5.09
CA GLY A 229 -10.46 9.80 5.67
C GLY A 229 -9.24 9.15 5.00
N VAL A 230 -8.74 8.09 5.64
CA VAL A 230 -7.60 7.29 5.13
C VAL A 230 -7.92 5.81 5.22
N PHE A 231 -7.75 5.07 4.13
CA PHE A 231 -7.81 3.61 4.10
C PHE A 231 -6.42 3.06 3.71
N ALA A 232 -5.72 2.45 4.66
CA ALA A 232 -4.35 1.96 4.47
C ALA A 232 -4.32 0.42 4.58
N SER A 233 -3.97 -0.25 3.49
CA SER A 233 -3.83 -1.71 3.43
C SER A 233 -2.36 -2.14 3.57
N ALA A 234 -2.10 -3.15 4.39
CA ALA A 234 -0.78 -3.73 4.64
C ALA A 234 0.37 -2.69 4.75
N PRO A 235 0.25 -1.68 5.65
CA PRO A 235 1.09 -0.48 5.60
C PRO A 235 2.58 -0.78 5.82
N TYR A 236 3.43 -0.27 4.91
CA TYR A 236 4.91 -0.34 4.96
C TYR A 236 5.51 0.92 5.59
N ILE A 237 5.54 1.02 6.92
CA ILE A 237 5.66 2.28 7.67
C ILE A 237 6.75 2.29 8.74
N SER A 238 7.37 1.16 9.10
CA SER A 238 8.31 1.10 10.24
C SER A 238 9.76 1.43 9.93
N ASN A 239 10.28 0.99 8.78
CA ASN A 239 11.73 0.93 8.51
C ASN A 239 12.53 0.19 9.61
N ALA A 240 11.90 -0.77 10.28
CA ALA A 240 12.53 -1.59 11.31
C ALA A 240 13.10 -2.92 10.77
N TYR A 241 13.14 -3.10 9.46
CA TYR A 241 13.52 -4.36 8.80
C TYR A 241 14.97 -4.78 9.09
N HIS A 242 15.85 -3.80 9.31
CA HIS A 242 17.26 -3.97 9.68
C HIS A 242 17.48 -4.25 11.18
N MET A 243 16.45 -4.13 12.01
CA MET A 243 16.61 -4.28 13.46
C MET A 243 16.97 -5.73 13.81
N PRO A 244 17.75 -5.96 14.90
CA PRO A 244 18.03 -7.30 15.40
C PRO A 244 16.75 -8.08 15.73
N ASP A 245 16.80 -9.40 15.62
CA ASP A 245 15.64 -10.27 15.89
C ASP A 245 15.13 -10.10 17.33
N GLU A 246 16.00 -9.84 18.31
CA GLU A 246 15.57 -9.56 19.69
C GLU A 246 14.65 -8.33 19.75
N TRP A 247 15.01 -7.27 19.02
CA TRP A 247 14.19 -6.05 18.95
C TRP A 247 12.88 -6.33 18.20
N LYS A 248 12.94 -7.05 17.08
CA LYS A 248 11.76 -7.40 16.28
C LYS A 248 10.78 -8.24 17.10
N LEU A 249 11.25 -9.28 17.79
CA LEU A 249 10.42 -10.14 18.63
C LEU A 249 9.74 -9.38 19.78
N GLU A 250 10.39 -8.34 20.31
CA GLU A 250 9.82 -7.49 21.36
C GLU A 250 8.78 -6.50 20.83
N HIS A 251 9.01 -5.90 19.65
CA HIS A 251 8.23 -4.76 19.17
C HIS A 251 7.29 -5.08 18.00
N LEU A 252 7.78 -5.83 17.01
CA LEU A 252 7.12 -6.14 15.75
C LEU A 252 7.35 -7.62 15.38
N PRO A 253 6.82 -8.58 16.17
CA PRO A 253 7.17 -10.00 16.03
C PRO A 253 6.80 -10.60 14.67
N SER A 254 5.83 -10.03 13.94
CA SER A 254 5.52 -10.41 12.55
C SER A 254 6.73 -10.33 11.63
N LEU A 255 7.66 -9.40 11.86
CA LEU A 255 8.91 -9.29 11.10
C LEU A 255 9.80 -10.53 11.25
N VAL A 256 9.65 -11.35 12.29
CA VAL A 256 10.34 -12.64 12.42
C VAL A 256 9.40 -13.79 12.06
N GLU A 257 8.15 -13.70 12.49
CA GLU A 257 7.13 -14.73 12.30
C GLU A 257 6.85 -15.05 10.83
N CYS A 258 6.79 -14.02 9.99
CA CYS A 258 6.36 -14.11 8.60
C CYS A 258 7.47 -13.73 7.61
N ASP A 259 8.71 -13.54 8.06
CA ASP A 259 9.81 -13.09 7.18
C ASP A 259 9.97 -14.01 5.95
N GLY A 260 9.94 -13.44 4.75
CA GLY A 260 9.97 -14.17 3.50
C GLY A 260 8.62 -14.74 3.04
N TYR A 261 7.51 -14.33 3.67
CA TYR A 261 6.15 -14.60 3.17
C TYR A 261 5.76 -13.48 2.21
N ILE A 262 6.01 -13.70 0.91
CA ILE A 262 5.84 -12.73 -0.20
C ILE A 262 6.83 -11.56 -0.15
N VAL A 263 6.98 -10.92 1.02
CA VAL A 263 7.95 -9.86 1.28
C VAL A 263 8.99 -10.30 2.30
N ASP A 264 10.19 -9.74 2.20
CA ASP A 264 11.37 -10.14 2.97
C ASP A 264 12.04 -8.92 3.60
N ASN A 265 12.49 -9.05 4.84
CA ASN A 265 13.11 -7.96 5.60
C ASN A 265 14.36 -7.41 4.92
N LYS A 266 15.19 -8.27 4.33
CA LYS A 266 16.46 -7.85 3.71
C LYS A 266 16.19 -7.06 2.43
N VAL A 267 15.19 -7.46 1.65
CA VAL A 267 14.73 -6.66 0.49
C VAL A 267 14.13 -5.33 0.95
N ASN A 268 13.29 -5.34 1.98
CA ASN A 268 12.68 -4.14 2.53
C ASN A 268 13.74 -3.16 3.08
N GLU A 269 14.76 -3.65 3.77
CA GLU A 269 15.90 -2.85 4.23
C GLU A 269 16.62 -2.16 3.06
N LEU A 270 16.91 -2.89 1.97
CA LEU A 270 17.53 -2.33 0.77
C LEU A 270 16.66 -1.24 0.14
N SER A 271 15.37 -1.52 -0.03
CA SER A 271 14.40 -0.58 -0.59
C SER A 271 14.30 0.68 0.27
N ALA A 272 14.23 0.54 1.60
CA ALA A 272 14.23 1.66 2.53
C ALA A 272 15.50 2.52 2.42
N ARG A 273 16.67 1.90 2.20
CA ARG A 273 17.93 2.62 2.01
C ARG A 273 17.99 3.39 0.68
N LEU A 274 17.30 2.95 -0.37
CA LEU A 274 17.16 3.76 -1.60
C LEU A 274 16.17 4.91 -1.43
N TYR A 275 15.13 4.72 -0.62
CA TYR A 275 14.17 5.77 -0.29
C TYR A 275 14.78 6.89 0.56
N ASP A 276 15.66 6.54 1.51
CA ASP A 276 16.40 7.47 2.38
C ASP A 276 17.91 7.14 2.39
N PRO A 277 18.68 7.55 1.35
CA PRO A 277 20.09 7.17 1.19
C PRO A 277 21.01 7.61 2.33
N THR A 278 20.70 8.72 3.00
CA THR A 278 21.50 9.21 4.14
C THR A 278 21.09 8.52 5.44
N GLY A 279 19.82 8.13 5.58
CA GLY A 279 19.26 7.58 6.82
C GLY A 279 18.84 8.66 7.81
N GLU A 280 18.95 9.94 7.44
CA GLU A 280 18.59 11.07 8.30
C GLU A 280 17.08 11.12 8.60
N ASN A 281 16.27 10.46 7.77
CA ASN A 281 14.81 10.40 7.91
C ASN A 281 14.34 9.08 8.51
N ALA A 282 15.22 8.22 9.02
CA ALA A 282 14.89 6.87 9.51
C ALA A 282 13.78 6.84 10.59
N LYS A 283 13.59 7.92 11.33
CA LYS A 283 12.49 8.11 12.31
C LYS A 283 11.61 9.32 12.02
N SER A 284 11.72 9.89 10.82
CA SER A 284 10.84 10.97 10.39
C SER A 284 9.44 10.39 10.16
N PRO A 285 8.38 10.92 10.80
CA PRO A 285 7.02 10.42 10.60
C PRO A 285 6.50 10.67 9.17
N PHE A 286 7.15 11.54 8.41
CA PHE A 286 6.80 11.79 7.01
C PHE A 286 7.43 10.77 6.06
N ALA A 287 8.52 10.10 6.45
CA ALA A 287 9.10 9.00 5.66
C ALA A 287 8.59 7.64 6.17
N TRP A 288 8.43 7.52 7.48
CA TRP A 288 8.10 6.28 8.19
C TRP A 288 7.05 6.57 9.25
N PRO A 289 5.74 6.60 8.87
CA PRO A 289 4.64 7.00 9.72
C PRO A 289 4.56 6.28 11.07
N TYR A 290 5.10 5.06 11.18
CA TYR A 290 5.19 4.33 12.44
C TYR A 290 5.81 5.17 13.56
N TRP A 291 6.74 6.08 13.25
CA TRP A 291 7.43 6.91 14.25
C TRP A 291 6.68 8.18 14.65
N ALA A 292 5.48 8.42 14.13
CA ALA A 292 4.64 9.52 14.58
C ALA A 292 4.31 9.39 16.07
N THR A 293 4.42 10.51 16.80
CA THR A 293 4.00 10.61 18.19
C THR A 293 2.49 10.73 18.28
N GLU A 294 1.88 10.33 19.41
CA GLU A 294 0.43 10.48 19.62
C GLU A 294 -0.03 11.94 19.48
N GLU A 295 0.81 12.91 19.85
CA GLU A 295 0.50 14.33 19.66
C GLU A 295 0.39 14.70 18.18
N GLN A 296 1.28 14.17 17.33
CA GLN A 296 1.23 14.39 15.87
C GLN A 296 0.03 13.71 15.20
N LEU A 297 -0.59 12.72 15.87
CA LEU A 297 -1.76 12.01 15.37
C LEU A 297 -3.09 12.64 15.83
N LYS A 298 -3.08 13.58 16.79
CA LYS A 298 -4.32 14.22 17.24
C LYS A 298 -4.96 15.02 16.11
N GLY A 299 -6.28 14.89 15.99
CA GLY A 299 -7.08 15.65 15.02
C GLY A 299 -6.96 15.14 13.57
N LEU A 300 -6.29 14.02 13.33
CA LEU A 300 -6.33 13.36 12.02
C LEU A 300 -7.77 12.86 11.71
N PRO A 301 -8.15 12.77 10.42
CA PRO A 301 -9.47 12.28 10.01
C PRO A 301 -9.62 10.78 10.36
N PRO A 302 -10.83 10.20 10.21
CA PRO A 302 -11.02 8.77 10.42
C PRO A 302 -10.05 7.90 9.59
N HIS A 303 -9.57 6.81 10.19
CA HIS A 303 -8.63 5.87 9.56
C HIS A 303 -9.21 4.46 9.54
N PHE A 304 -8.92 3.72 8.47
CA PHE A 304 -9.05 2.29 8.40
C PHE A 304 -7.66 1.70 8.14
N ILE A 305 -7.15 0.88 9.07
CA ILE A 305 -5.89 0.18 8.93
C ILE A 305 -6.19 -1.30 8.76
N LEU A 306 -5.92 -1.81 7.56
CA LEU A 306 -6.05 -3.22 7.24
C LEU A 306 -4.66 -3.86 7.23
N ALA A 307 -4.48 -4.96 7.95
CA ALA A 307 -3.28 -5.79 7.94
C ALA A 307 -3.63 -7.21 7.47
N ASP A 308 -2.66 -7.92 6.90
CA ASP A 308 -2.79 -9.33 6.51
C ASP A 308 -2.22 -10.24 7.60
N GLU A 309 -2.83 -11.40 7.86
CA GLU A 309 -2.39 -12.28 8.96
C GLU A 309 -0.96 -12.82 8.74
N LEU A 310 -0.62 -13.16 7.50
CA LEU A 310 0.64 -13.80 7.10
C LEU A 310 1.55 -12.82 6.36
N ASP A 311 1.71 -11.64 6.92
CA ASP A 311 2.53 -10.54 6.41
C ASP A 311 3.54 -10.08 7.47
N PRO A 312 4.85 -9.98 7.14
CA PRO A 312 5.84 -9.34 8.00
C PRO A 312 5.44 -7.96 8.53
N LEU A 313 4.69 -7.17 7.77
CA LEU A 313 4.28 -5.81 8.10
C LEU A 313 3.02 -5.74 8.96
N ARG A 314 2.44 -6.89 9.33
CA ARG A 314 1.20 -6.94 10.11
C ARG A 314 1.27 -6.13 11.40
N ASP A 315 2.31 -6.35 12.21
CA ASP A 315 2.35 -5.77 13.55
C ASP A 315 2.63 -4.27 13.53
N GLU A 316 3.32 -3.74 12.51
CA GLU A 316 3.52 -2.28 12.38
C GLU A 316 2.21 -1.57 12.02
N GLY A 317 1.38 -2.17 11.17
CA GLY A 317 0.03 -1.67 10.91
C GLY A 317 -0.87 -1.75 12.14
N VAL A 318 -0.88 -2.90 12.83
CA VAL A 318 -1.70 -3.09 14.03
C VAL A 318 -1.27 -2.15 15.17
N ASP A 319 0.02 -1.96 15.41
CA ASP A 319 0.49 -1.02 16.42
C ASP A 319 0.19 0.44 16.03
N PHE A 320 0.32 0.81 14.76
CA PHE A 320 -0.05 2.14 14.28
C PHE A 320 -1.56 2.42 14.47
N ALA A 321 -2.42 1.43 14.20
CA ALA A 321 -3.85 1.54 14.49
C ALA A 321 -4.13 1.76 15.99
N ARG A 322 -3.42 1.04 16.87
CA ARG A 322 -3.51 1.27 18.32
C ARG A 322 -3.04 2.67 18.70
N LYS A 323 -1.99 3.18 18.06
CA LYS A 323 -1.45 4.52 18.29
C LYS A 323 -2.43 5.62 17.88
N LEU A 324 -3.08 5.47 16.73
CA LEU A 324 -4.19 6.34 16.30
C LEU A 324 -5.32 6.35 17.34
N ALA A 325 -5.72 5.17 17.84
CA ALA A 325 -6.76 5.07 18.85
C ALA A 325 -6.38 5.77 20.16
N ARG A 326 -5.12 5.61 20.63
CA ARG A 326 -4.61 6.32 21.83
C ARG A 326 -4.57 7.84 21.65
N ALA A 327 -4.29 8.30 20.44
CA ALA A 327 -4.35 9.72 20.08
C ALA A 327 -5.79 10.27 19.93
N GLY A 328 -6.82 9.43 20.07
CA GLY A 328 -8.23 9.82 19.97
C GLY A 328 -8.76 9.91 18.53
N VAL A 329 -8.03 9.38 17.54
CA VAL A 329 -8.51 9.30 16.15
C VAL A 329 -9.57 8.20 16.04
N ASN A 330 -10.64 8.46 15.28
CA ASN A 330 -11.61 7.43 14.93
C ASN A 330 -10.95 6.40 13.98
N VAL A 331 -10.58 5.24 14.51
CA VAL A 331 -9.84 4.23 13.74
C VAL A 331 -10.49 2.86 13.81
N VAL A 332 -10.54 2.18 12.66
CA VAL A 332 -10.81 0.75 12.57
C VAL A 332 -9.49 0.04 12.25
N GLY A 333 -9.08 -0.89 13.11
CA GLY A 333 -7.99 -1.83 12.82
C GLY A 333 -8.57 -3.20 12.49
N LYS A 334 -8.19 -3.78 11.34
CA LYS A 334 -8.62 -5.12 10.92
C LYS A 334 -7.42 -5.97 10.52
N VAL A 335 -7.50 -7.27 10.80
CA VAL A 335 -6.60 -8.28 10.24
C VAL A 335 -7.40 -9.21 9.32
N HIS A 336 -6.96 -9.37 8.08
CA HIS A 336 -7.50 -10.36 7.14
C HIS A 336 -6.83 -11.72 7.39
N LEU A 337 -7.60 -12.66 7.93
CA LEU A 337 -7.10 -13.99 8.29
C LEU A 337 -6.84 -14.85 7.05
N GLY A 338 -5.75 -15.61 7.09
CA GLY A 338 -5.29 -16.48 6.01
C GLY A 338 -4.83 -15.74 4.76
N ALA A 339 -4.70 -14.41 4.81
CA ALA A 339 -4.17 -13.58 3.73
C ALA A 339 -2.66 -13.36 3.88
N VAL A 340 -1.99 -13.20 2.74
CA VAL A 340 -0.58 -12.79 2.64
C VAL A 340 -0.53 -11.33 2.19
N HIS A 341 0.64 -10.68 2.33
CA HIS A 341 0.85 -9.28 1.95
C HIS A 341 0.20 -8.91 0.61
N VAL A 342 -0.88 -8.12 0.65
CA VAL A 342 -1.61 -7.57 -0.52
C VAL A 342 -2.22 -8.65 -1.43
N GLY A 343 -2.40 -9.87 -0.90
CA GLY A 343 -2.95 -11.02 -1.61
C GLY A 343 -4.39 -10.80 -2.08
N ASP A 344 -5.15 -9.99 -1.35
CA ASP A 344 -6.49 -9.53 -1.69
C ASP A 344 -6.54 -8.77 -3.03
N ILE A 345 -5.48 -8.07 -3.43
CA ILE A 345 -5.41 -7.33 -4.71
C ILE A 345 -4.88 -8.21 -5.85
N PHE A 346 -3.72 -8.85 -5.71
CA PHE A 346 -3.07 -9.54 -6.84
C PHE A 346 -3.62 -10.96 -7.09
N LEU A 347 -4.24 -11.60 -6.08
CA LEU A 347 -4.88 -12.91 -6.25
C LEU A 347 -6.38 -12.82 -6.53
N ARG A 348 -6.89 -11.65 -6.94
CA ARG A 348 -8.33 -11.36 -7.11
C ARG A 348 -9.10 -12.35 -7.98
N TYR A 349 -8.46 -13.05 -8.92
CA TYR A 349 -9.13 -14.08 -9.72
C TYR A 349 -9.14 -15.46 -9.07
N ALA A 350 -8.08 -15.78 -8.31
CA ALA A 350 -7.96 -17.08 -7.66
C ALA A 350 -8.72 -17.13 -6.34
N VAL A 351 -8.83 -16.00 -5.64
CA VAL A 351 -9.51 -15.83 -4.36
C VAL A 351 -10.38 -14.57 -4.39
N PRO A 352 -11.41 -14.52 -5.26
CA PRO A 352 -12.20 -13.32 -5.49
C PRO A 352 -12.92 -12.81 -4.24
N GLU A 353 -13.25 -13.68 -3.28
CA GLU A 353 -13.86 -13.25 -2.03
C GLU A 353 -13.01 -12.25 -1.24
N LEU A 354 -11.67 -12.40 -1.20
CA LEU A 354 -10.78 -11.48 -0.48
C LEU A 354 -10.79 -10.10 -1.14
N PHE A 355 -10.74 -10.08 -2.47
CA PHE A 355 -10.80 -8.87 -3.26
C PHE A 355 -12.13 -8.12 -3.09
N LEU A 356 -13.24 -8.86 -3.18
CA LEU A 356 -14.58 -8.28 -3.05
C LEU A 356 -14.87 -7.81 -1.62
N ASP A 357 -14.35 -8.50 -0.61
CA ASP A 357 -14.43 -8.07 0.79
C ASP A 357 -13.64 -6.76 1.00
N LEU A 358 -12.42 -6.65 0.48
CA LEU A 358 -11.64 -5.41 0.52
C LEU A 358 -12.40 -4.24 -0.13
N LEU A 359 -12.96 -4.46 -1.32
CA LEU A 359 -13.78 -3.46 -2.01
C LEU A 359 -14.99 -3.03 -1.18
N GLY A 360 -15.69 -3.99 -0.58
CA GLY A 360 -16.83 -3.75 0.30
C GLY A 360 -16.45 -2.97 1.56
N GLU A 361 -15.27 -3.23 2.13
CA GLU A 361 -14.73 -2.50 3.28
C GLU A 361 -14.43 -1.05 2.95
N ILE A 362 -13.78 -0.78 1.82
CA ILE A 362 -13.50 0.58 1.35
C ILE A 362 -14.81 1.34 1.13
N LYS A 363 -15.77 0.71 0.44
CA LYS A 363 -17.10 1.33 0.21
C LYS A 363 -17.82 1.62 1.52
N THR A 364 -17.82 0.66 2.45
CA THR A 364 -18.45 0.82 3.75
C THR A 364 -17.78 1.90 4.59
N PHE A 365 -16.45 2.00 4.53
CA PHE A 365 -15.68 3.03 5.23
C PHE A 365 -16.06 4.42 4.71
N ILE A 366 -16.01 4.63 3.39
CA ILE A 366 -16.30 5.94 2.81
C ILE A 366 -17.74 6.39 3.02
N ASP A 367 -18.71 5.46 3.00
CA ASP A 367 -20.14 5.77 3.22
C ASP A 367 -20.44 6.20 4.65
N ARG A 368 -19.60 5.82 5.62
CA ARG A 368 -19.76 6.15 7.05
C ARG A 368 -19.11 7.48 7.42
N LEU A 369 -18.27 8.04 6.56
CA LEU A 369 -17.76 9.40 6.74
C LEU A 369 -18.95 10.35 6.63
N ASN A 370 -18.99 11.43 7.43
CA ASN A 370 -20.14 12.36 7.45
C ASN A 370 -20.06 13.39 6.33
#